data_AF-A0A940LJ60-F1
#
_entry.id   AF-A0A940LJ60-F1
#
_cell.length_a   1.000
_cell.length_b   1.000
_cell.length_c   1.000
_cell.angle_alpha   90.00
_cell.angle_beta   90.00
_cell.angle_gamma   90.00
#
_symmetry.space_group_name_H-M   'P 1'
#
loop_
_entity.id
_entity.type
_entity.pdbx_description
1 polymer ?
#
loop_
_entity_poly.entity_id
_entity_poly.type
_entity_poly.pdbx_seq_one_letter_code
_entity_poly.pdbx_strand_id
1 'polypeptide(L)'
;MTQASDVVIDGVGFMSLHHHDGRFVRGGGLFAFARRDPDGGRTIFCLELSKDISREAVPGHQAWPHAVSRGMNEVLVHLAGSQQALNEVGPDAIFPPLRYDLSEDPGEPDLADGGVAAGQAA
;
A
#
# COMPACT_ATOMS: atom_id res chain seq x y z
N MET A 1 21.58 -16.44 1.97
CA MET A 1 20.18 -16.24 1.54
C MET A 1 19.42 -15.84 2.80
N THR A 2 19.25 -14.55 3.05
CA THR A 2 18.47 -14.07 4.19
C THR A 2 17.01 -14.40 3.86
N GLN A 3 16.35 -15.27 4.63
CA GLN A 3 14.91 -15.49 4.46
C GLN A 3 14.23 -14.12 4.50
N ALA A 4 13.40 -13.84 3.50
CA ALA A 4 12.57 -12.64 3.52
C ALA A 4 11.65 -12.77 4.74
N SER A 5 11.95 -12.05 5.82
CA SER A 5 11.12 -12.07 7.01
C SER A 5 9.77 -11.46 6.65
N ASP A 6 8.71 -12.25 6.78
CA ASP A 6 7.35 -11.78 6.52
C ASP A 6 6.95 -10.71 7.54
N VAL A 7 6.35 -9.64 7.04
CA VAL A 7 5.77 -8.57 7.86
C VAL A 7 4.32 -8.92 8.09
N VAL A 8 3.88 -8.91 9.34
CA VAL A 8 2.46 -9.13 9.64
C VAL A 8 1.73 -7.79 9.68
N ILE A 9 0.70 -7.66 8.84
CA ILE A 9 -0.27 -6.56 8.85
C ILE A 9 -1.64 -7.17 9.10
N ASP A 10 -2.29 -6.78 10.20
CA ASP A 10 -3.63 -7.26 10.59
C ASP A 10 -3.81 -8.80 10.54
N GLY A 11 -2.76 -9.53 10.94
CA GLY A 11 -2.77 -11.01 10.96
C GLY A 11 -2.48 -11.68 9.62
N VAL A 12 -2.18 -10.90 8.57
CA VAL A 12 -1.79 -11.38 7.24
C VAL A 12 -0.29 -11.19 7.04
N GLY A 13 0.40 -12.21 6.57
CA GLY A 13 1.83 -12.15 6.23
C GLY A 13 2.05 -11.52 4.87
N PHE A 14 2.97 -10.56 4.82
CA PHE A 14 3.43 -9.91 3.60
C PHE A 14 4.91 -10.15 3.40
N MET A 15 5.25 -10.60 2.19
CA MET A 15 6.63 -10.65 1.75
C MET A 15 7.12 -9.22 1.49
N SER A 16 8.25 -8.88 2.09
CA SER A 16 8.88 -7.57 1.92
C SER A 16 9.87 -7.59 0.76
N LEU A 17 9.60 -6.84 -0.30
CA LEU A 17 10.46 -6.69 -1.47
C LEU A 17 11.05 -5.28 -1.53
N HIS A 18 12.16 -5.10 -2.26
CA HIS A 18 12.58 -3.75 -2.66
C HIS A 18 11.55 -3.18 -3.66
N HIS A 19 11.25 -1.88 -3.64
CA HIS A 19 10.19 -1.33 -4.50
C HIS A 19 10.42 -1.53 -6.01
N HIS A 20 11.67 -1.78 -6.43
CA HIS A 20 12.02 -2.04 -7.83
C HIS A 20 11.71 -3.48 -8.25
N ASP A 21 11.56 -4.38 -7.27
CA ASP A 21 11.29 -5.79 -7.49
C ASP A 21 9.80 -6.08 -7.61
N GLY A 22 8.92 -5.11 -7.29
CA GLY A 22 7.48 -5.22 -7.47
C GLY A 22 7.07 -5.62 -8.89
N ARG A 23 7.82 -5.16 -9.91
CA ARG A 23 7.63 -5.53 -11.33
C ARG A 23 7.80 -7.03 -11.64
N PHE A 24 8.40 -7.80 -10.74
CA PHE A 24 8.62 -9.23 -10.88
C PHE A 24 7.54 -10.07 -10.19
N VAL A 25 6.62 -9.45 -9.44
CA VAL A 25 5.52 -10.13 -8.75
C VAL A 25 4.49 -10.60 -9.76
N ARG A 26 4.44 -11.91 -10.01
CA ARG A 26 3.48 -12.52 -10.95
C ARG A 26 2.26 -13.00 -10.19
N GLY A 27 1.20 -12.22 -10.24
CA GLY A 27 -0.10 -12.57 -9.65
C GLY A 27 -0.88 -11.37 -9.16
N GLY A 28 -2.17 -11.61 -8.91
CA GLY A 28 -3.01 -10.69 -8.13
C GLY A 28 -2.83 -10.92 -6.64
N GLY A 29 -3.35 -10.01 -5.83
CA GLY A 29 -3.24 -10.03 -4.38
C GLY A 29 -3.22 -8.63 -3.77
N LEU A 30 -2.86 -8.54 -2.50
CA LEU A 30 -2.66 -7.28 -1.81
C LEU A 30 -1.21 -6.80 -2.00
N PHE A 31 -1.05 -5.50 -2.17
CA PHE A 31 0.26 -4.86 -2.09
C PHE A 31 0.20 -3.55 -1.31
N ALA A 32 1.33 -3.11 -0.77
CA ALA A 32 1.47 -1.78 -0.20
C ALA A 32 2.89 -1.24 -0.40
N PHE A 33 3.03 0.08 -0.52
CA PHE A 33 4.33 0.75 -0.43
C PHE A 33 4.71 0.92 1.04
N ALA A 34 5.97 0.67 1.39
CA ALA A 34 6.41 0.77 2.77
C ALA A 34 7.84 1.33 2.90
N ARG A 35 8.16 1.76 4.12
CA ARG A 35 9.51 2.14 4.54
C ARG A 35 9.77 1.57 5.93
N ARG A 36 11.01 1.10 6.16
CA ARG A 36 11.50 0.81 7.52
C ARG A 36 11.81 2.11 8.26
N ASP A 37 11.28 2.23 9.46
CA ASP A 37 11.57 3.35 10.34
C ASP A 37 12.83 3.05 11.19
N PRO A 38 13.54 4.09 11.69
CA PRO A 38 14.76 3.92 12.48
C PRO A 38 14.57 3.14 13.79
N ASP A 39 13.35 3.09 14.30
CA ASP A 39 12.97 2.36 15.53
C ASP A 39 12.64 0.89 15.27
N GLY A 40 12.83 0.40 14.03
CA GLY A 40 12.43 -0.94 13.62
C GLY A 40 10.94 -1.06 13.27
N GLY A 41 10.19 0.05 13.31
CA GLY A 41 8.83 0.13 12.81
C GLY A 41 8.75 0.10 11.28
N ARG A 42 7.51 0.11 10.78
CA ARG A 42 7.24 0.27 9.36
C ARG A 42 6.14 1.29 9.15
N THR A 43 6.39 2.21 8.23
CA THR A 43 5.37 3.10 7.69
C THR A 43 4.84 2.50 6.39
N ILE A 44 3.52 2.35 6.28
CA ILE A 44 2.79 1.75 5.17
C ILE A 44 1.96 2.82 4.47
N PHE A 45 1.85 2.73 3.15
CA PHE A 45 1.03 3.60 2.31
C PHE A 45 0.38 2.78 1.18
N CYS A 46 -0.85 3.15 0.80
CA CYS A 46 -1.55 2.61 -0.37
C CYS A 46 -1.64 1.07 -0.32
N LEU A 47 -2.32 0.55 0.69
CA LEU A 47 -2.65 -0.88 0.79
C LEU A 47 -3.83 -1.18 -0.13
N GLU A 48 -3.57 -1.84 -1.25
CA GLU A 48 -4.55 -2.05 -2.32
C GLU A 48 -4.62 -3.50 -2.80
N LEU A 49 -5.80 -3.88 -3.29
CA LEU A 49 -6.02 -5.16 -3.98
C LEU A 49 -5.81 -4.97 -5.48
N SER A 50 -4.90 -5.75 -6.05
CA SER A 50 -4.62 -5.75 -7.49
C SER A 50 -4.88 -7.11 -8.13
N LYS A 51 -5.29 -7.10 -9.41
CA LYS A 51 -5.36 -8.30 -10.24
C LYS A 51 -3.99 -8.70 -10.82
N ASP A 52 -3.05 -7.75 -10.88
CA ASP A 52 -1.69 -7.93 -11.37
C ASP A 52 -0.76 -6.91 -10.69
N ILE A 53 -0.12 -7.34 -9.60
CA ILE A 53 0.72 -6.47 -8.77
C ILE A 53 1.92 -5.93 -9.57
N SER A 54 2.43 -6.66 -10.57
CA SER A 54 3.56 -6.18 -11.39
C SER A 54 3.26 -4.93 -12.21
N ARG A 55 1.98 -4.59 -12.39
CA ARG A 55 1.53 -3.40 -13.11
C ARG A 55 1.21 -2.22 -12.20
N GLU A 56 0.95 -2.49 -10.92
CA GLU A 56 0.59 -1.47 -9.93
C GLU A 56 1.75 -1.09 -9.03
N ALA A 57 2.66 -2.02 -8.68
CA ALA A 57 3.84 -1.74 -7.86
C ALA A 57 5.01 -1.17 -8.68
N VAL A 58 4.76 -0.14 -9.49
CA VAL A 58 5.72 0.44 -10.47
C VAL A 58 5.58 1.96 -10.57
N PRO A 59 6.56 2.66 -11.19
CA PRO A 59 6.50 4.11 -11.43
C PRO A 59 5.24 4.68 -12.10
N GLY A 60 4.47 3.84 -12.79
CA GLY A 60 3.23 4.24 -13.45
C GLY A 60 2.01 4.35 -12.51
N HIS A 61 2.12 3.94 -11.25
CA HIS A 61 1.00 3.99 -10.30
C HIS A 61 0.66 5.41 -9.87
N GLN A 62 -0.62 5.72 -9.69
CA GLN A 62 -1.08 7.03 -9.21
C GLN A 62 -0.44 7.43 -7.88
N ALA A 63 -0.22 6.45 -7.00
CA ALA A 63 0.34 6.66 -5.66
C ALA A 63 1.89 6.73 -5.68
N TRP A 64 2.55 6.44 -6.80
CA TRP A 64 4.01 6.35 -6.87
C TRP A 64 4.74 7.66 -6.52
N PRO A 65 4.33 8.84 -7.02
CA PRO A 65 5.00 10.09 -6.68
C PRO A 65 4.98 10.37 -5.17
N HIS A 66 3.87 10.06 -4.50
CA HIS A 66 3.74 10.18 -3.04
C HIS A 66 4.60 9.16 -2.31
N ALA A 67 4.59 7.90 -2.75
CA ALA A 67 5.44 6.87 -2.17
C ALA A 67 6.93 7.24 -2.23
N VAL A 68 7.39 7.78 -3.37
CA VAL A 68 8.79 8.23 -3.54
C VAL A 68 9.09 9.46 -2.68
N SER A 69 8.20 10.44 -2.62
CA SER A 69 8.41 11.66 -1.81
C SER A 69 8.51 11.37 -0.30
N ARG A 70 7.83 10.31 0.16
CA ARG A 70 7.91 9.79 1.54
C ARG A 70 9.08 8.83 1.78
N GLY A 71 9.85 8.50 0.75
CA GLY A 71 10.99 7.59 0.84
C GLY A 71 10.60 6.12 1.04
N MET A 72 9.44 5.70 0.53
CA MET A 72 9.00 4.31 0.57
C MET A 72 9.91 3.46 -0.33
N ASN A 73 10.77 2.66 0.28
CA ASN A 73 11.78 1.83 -0.40
C ASN A 73 11.40 0.34 -0.51
N GLU A 74 10.28 -0.05 0.09
CA GLU A 74 9.79 -1.43 0.10
C GLU A 74 8.42 -1.53 -0.59
N VAL A 75 8.14 -2.71 -1.14
CA VAL A 75 6.80 -3.13 -1.55
C VAL A 75 6.47 -4.39 -0.77
N LEU A 76 5.41 -4.33 0.02
CA LEU A 76 4.85 -5.45 0.77
C LEU A 76 3.85 -6.17 -0.14
N VAL A 77 3.92 -7.50 -0.22
CA VAL A 77 3.12 -8.29 -1.14
C VAL A 77 2.49 -9.49 -0.44
N HIS A 78 1.19 -9.68 -0.66
CA HIS A 78 0.49 -10.91 -0.33
C HIS A 78 -0.26 -11.41 -1.56
N LEU A 79 0.19 -12.52 -2.15
CA LEU A 79 -0.38 -13.08 -3.38
C LEU A 79 -1.72 -13.79 -3.11
N ALA A 80 -2.70 -13.57 -3.98
CA ALA A 80 -3.96 -14.31 -3.97
C ALA A 80 -3.69 -15.80 -4.24
N GLY A 81 -4.23 -16.67 -3.39
CA GLY A 81 -3.97 -18.11 -3.44
C GLY A 81 -2.68 -18.54 -2.75
N SER A 82 -2.00 -17.65 -1.99
CA SER A 82 -1.02 -18.12 -1.01
C SER A 82 -1.73 -19.08 -0.04
N GLN A 83 -1.08 -20.20 0.29
CA GLN A 83 -1.65 -21.21 1.19
C GLN A 83 -1.64 -20.79 2.66
N GLN A 84 -1.32 -19.53 2.96
CA GLN A 84 -1.25 -19.04 4.32
C GLN A 84 -2.66 -19.00 4.92
N ALA A 85 -2.91 -19.81 5.95
CA ALA A 85 -4.16 -19.74 6.68
C ALA A 85 -4.26 -18.41 7.46
N LEU A 86 -5.48 -17.97 7.74
CA LEU A 86 -5.71 -16.79 8.57
C LEU A 86 -5.08 -17.01 9.96
N ASN A 87 -4.17 -16.12 10.38
CA ASN A 87 -3.33 -16.22 11.59
C ASN A 87 -2.19 -17.26 11.52
N GLU A 88 -1.98 -17.92 10.40
CA GLU A 88 -0.76 -18.68 10.18
C GLU A 88 0.37 -17.70 9.90
N VAL A 89 1.18 -17.48 10.92
CA VAL A 89 2.33 -16.58 10.87
C VAL A 89 3.57 -17.45 10.91
N GLY A 90 4.44 -17.30 9.91
CA GLY A 90 5.70 -18.04 9.85
C GLY A 90 6.56 -17.81 11.10
N PRO A 91 7.41 -18.78 11.50
CA PRO A 91 8.22 -18.68 12.71
C PRO A 91 9.20 -17.49 12.69
N ASP A 92 9.55 -16.99 11.50
CA ASP A 92 10.46 -15.85 11.28
C ASP A 92 9.72 -14.53 11.04
N ALA A 93 8.40 -14.49 11.28
CA ALA A 93 7.62 -13.29 11.03
C ALA A 93 7.90 -12.18 12.05
N ILE A 94 7.82 -10.95 11.57
CA ILE A 94 8.09 -9.76 12.36
C ILE A 94 6.80 -8.97 12.52
N PHE A 95 6.58 -8.49 13.74
CA PHE A 95 5.47 -7.62 14.11
C PHE A 95 6.02 -6.21 14.43
N PRO A 96 6.48 -5.47 13.42
CA PRO A 96 7.00 -4.13 13.66
C PRO A 96 5.85 -3.20 14.07
N PRO A 97 6.11 -2.14 14.87
CA PRO A 97 5.17 -1.06 15.03
C PRO A 97 4.74 -0.52 13.66
N LEU A 98 3.44 -0.55 13.38
CA LEU A 98 2.89 -0.11 12.10
C LEU A 98 2.39 1.33 12.19
N ARG A 99 2.75 2.12 11.18
CA ARG A 99 2.26 3.49 10.97
C ARG A 99 1.67 3.57 9.57
N TYR A 100 0.64 4.37 9.40
CA TYR A 100 0.00 4.57 8.11
C TYR A 100 0.26 6.01 7.64
N ASP A 101 0.94 6.16 6.52
CA ASP A 101 0.98 7.42 5.80
C ASP A 101 -0.31 7.49 4.98
N LEU A 102 -1.16 8.47 5.26
CA LEU A 102 -2.41 8.67 4.54
C LEU A 102 -2.18 9.80 3.54
N SER A 103 -2.45 9.57 2.26
CA SER A 103 -2.57 10.67 1.31
C SER A 103 -3.94 11.32 1.50
N GLU A 104 -3.97 12.65 1.56
CA GLU A 104 -5.22 13.38 1.38
C GLU A 104 -5.75 13.04 -0.02
N ASP A 105 -6.96 12.50 -0.10
CA ASP A 105 -7.58 12.11 -1.35
C ASP A 105 -7.72 13.35 -2.25
N PRO A 106 -7.17 13.37 -3.48
CA PRO A 106 -7.28 14.52 -4.35
C PRO A 106 -8.67 14.67 -5.02
N GLY A 107 -9.75 14.05 -4.53
CA GLY A 107 -11.04 14.15 -5.19
C GLY A 107 -12.25 13.60 -4.42
N GLU A 108 -12.58 14.17 -3.26
CA GLU A 108 -14.00 14.47 -3.03
C GLU A 108 -14.31 15.79 -3.76
N PRO A 109 -15.08 15.78 -4.87
CA PRO A 109 -15.61 17.02 -5.39
C PRO A 109 -16.52 17.62 -4.31
N ASP A 110 -16.08 18.75 -3.76
CA ASP A 110 -16.85 19.60 -2.87
C ASP A 110 -18.18 19.95 -3.54
N LEU A 111 -19.23 19.17 -3.26
CA LEU A 111 -20.61 19.46 -3.64
C LEU A 111 -21.14 20.56 -2.71
N ALA A 112 -20.49 21.72 -2.71
CA ALA A 112 -20.92 22.89 -1.96
C ALA A 112 -20.50 24.16 -2.68
N ASP A 113 -21.26 24.54 -3.73
CA ASP A 113 -21.92 25.85 -3.78
C ASP A 113 -22.69 25.98 -5.11
N GLY A 114 -23.92 25.48 -5.11
CA GLY A 114 -24.91 25.74 -6.15
C GLY A 114 -25.93 26.76 -5.64
N GLY A 115 -25.46 27.94 -5.23
CA GLY A 115 -26.27 29.06 -4.80
C GLY A 115 -27.45 29.35 -5.73
N VAL A 116 -28.62 29.45 -5.10
CA VAL A 116 -29.93 29.83 -5.62
C VAL A 116 -29.91 30.91 -6.73
N ALA A 117 -30.39 30.55 -7.92
CA ALA A 117 -30.86 31.53 -8.91
C ALA A 117 -32.38 31.66 -8.80
N ALA A 118 -32.84 32.47 -7.83
CA ALA A 118 -34.22 32.91 -7.73
C ALA A 118 -34.28 34.45 -7.83
N GLY A 119 -34.64 34.93 -9.03
CA GLY A 119 -35.17 36.27 -9.30
C GLY A 119 -34.15 37.39 -9.52
N GLN A 120 -34.19 38.05 -10.69
CA GLN A 120 -34.88 39.35 -10.83
C GLN A 120 -34.91 39.84 -12.30
N ALA A 121 -36.12 40.21 -12.71
CA ALA A 121 -36.62 41.10 -13.76
C ALA A 121 -35.71 41.69 -14.88
N ALA A 122 -36.24 41.62 -16.11
CA ALA A 122 -36.63 42.80 -16.90
C ALA A 122 -37.81 42.44 -17.82
#